data_AF-A0AA91J775-F1
#
_entry.id   AF-A0AA91J775-F1
#
_cell.length_a   1.000
_cell.length_b   1.000
_cell.length_c   1.000
_cell.angle_alpha   90.00
_cell.angle_beta   90.00
_cell.angle_gamma   90.00
#
_symmetry.space_group_name_H-M   'P 1'
#
loop_
_entity.id
_entity.type
_entity.pdbx_description
1 polymer ?
#
loop_
_entity_poly.entity_id
_entity_poly.type
_entity_poly.pdbx_seq_one_letter_code
_entity_poly.pdbx_strand_id
1 'polypeptide(L)'
;MQVNNVTVVIGLAIIGAVGYWLYGLIMSWPTVSAPYKYALAFYFYAIFVPVHSFVDVWDWMMDIHITPFPNLNGLIGLIGMALYSFLTLFVIIPLSLGYILKKLKLTWGNLFALFLAPGFLAIVWYIVASVLGWLFATS
;
A
#
# COMPACT_ATOMS: atom_id res chain seq x y z
N MET A 1 18.75 17.96 20.27
CA MET A 1 19.63 17.20 19.35
C MET A 1 19.37 17.70 17.94
N GLN A 2 20.35 18.32 17.29
CA GLN A 2 20.22 18.68 15.86
C GLN A 2 20.28 17.38 15.04
N VAL A 3 19.22 17.07 14.30
CA VAL A 3 19.24 15.96 13.34
C VAL A 3 20.15 16.39 12.20
N ASN A 4 21.24 15.65 11.97
CA ASN A 4 22.18 15.93 10.89
C ASN A 4 21.50 15.69 9.53
N ASN A 5 21.63 16.64 8.60
CA ASN A 5 21.08 16.53 7.24
C ASN A 5 21.51 15.23 6.55
N VAL A 6 22.72 14.74 6.82
CA VAL A 6 23.21 13.45 6.30
C VAL A 6 22.39 12.28 6.83
N THR A 7 22.02 12.28 8.12
CA THR A 7 21.17 11.26 8.72
C THR A 7 19.76 11.28 8.13
N VAL A 8 19.21 12.46 7.82
CA VAL A 8 17.92 12.58 7.14
C VAL A 8 17.98 11.99 5.73
N VAL A 9 19.02 12.35 4.96
CA VAL A 9 19.19 11.85 3.58
C VAL A 9 19.36 10.33 3.55
N ILE A 10 20.18 9.77 4.44
CA ILE A 10 20.35 8.31 4.56
C ILE A 10 19.02 7.65 4.95
N GLY A 11 18.28 8.23 5.90
CA GLY A 11 16.97 7.72 6.30
C GLY A 11 15.97 7.68 5.14
N LEU A 12 15.88 8.75 4.36
CA LEU A 12 15.02 8.81 3.18
C LEU A 12 15.43 7.82 2.10
N ALA A 13 16.75 7.64 1.88
CA ALA A 13 17.27 6.68 0.91
C ALA A 13 16.90 5.23 1.30
N ILE A 14 17.01 4.88 2.58
CA ILE A 14 16.62 3.55 3.08
C ILE A 14 15.12 3.33 2.91
N ILE A 15 14.30 4.32 3.28
CA ILE A 15 12.83 4.23 3.11
C ILE A 15 12.49 4.04 1.63
N GLY A 16 13.13 4.80 0.72
CA GLY A 16 12.94 4.68 -0.71
C GLY A 16 13.34 3.30 -1.24
N ALA A 17 14.50 2.78 -0.84
CA ALA A 17 14.98 1.47 -1.26
C ALA A 17 14.07 0.33 -0.78
N VAL A 18 13.66 0.38 0.49
CA VAL A 18 12.72 -0.60 1.07
C VAL A 18 11.36 -0.51 0.38
N GLY A 19 10.86 0.70 0.16
CA GLY A 19 9.60 0.94 -0.56
C GLY A 19 9.62 0.38 -1.98
N TYR A 20 10.71 0.61 -2.71
CA TYR A 20 10.89 0.09 -4.07
C TYR A 20 10.96 -1.44 -4.11
N TRP A 21 11.68 -2.05 -3.17
CA TRP A 21 11.73 -3.51 -3.06
C TRP A 21 10.38 -4.12 -2.71
N LEU A 22 9.66 -3.55 -1.72
CA LEU A 22 8.31 -3.98 -1.36
C LEU A 22 7.34 -3.82 -2.52
N TYR A 23 7.45 -2.73 -3.27
CA TYR A 23 6.66 -2.51 -4.48
C TYR A 23 6.86 -3.63 -5.50
N GLY A 24 8.12 -3.94 -5.85
CA GLY A 24 8.43 -5.03 -6.79
C GLY A 24 7.90 -6.38 -6.31
N LEU A 25 8.03 -6.65 -5.01
CA LEU A 25 7.52 -7.89 -4.40
C LEU A 25 5.99 -7.99 -4.50
N ILE A 26 5.26 -6.93 -4.12
CA ILE A 26 3.79 -6.90 -4.18
C ILE A 26 3.30 -7.04 -5.62
N MET A 27 3.94 -6.37 -6.58
CA MET A 27 3.58 -6.45 -8.01
C MET A 27 3.79 -7.85 -8.60
N SER A 28 4.71 -8.65 -8.04
CA SER A 28 4.96 -10.03 -8.47
C SER A 28 3.89 -11.03 -8.01
N TRP A 29 2.86 -10.60 -7.28
CA TRP A 29 1.83 -11.49 -6.72
C TRP A 29 1.24 -12.52 -7.71
N PRO A 30 1.02 -12.23 -9.02
CA PRO A 30 0.44 -13.21 -9.93
C PRO A 30 1.40 -14.35 -10.27
N THR A 31 2.72 -14.09 -10.24
CA THR A 31 3.76 -15.04 -10.65
C THR A 31 4.24 -15.94 -9.53
N VAL A 32 3.95 -15.58 -8.27
CA VAL A 32 4.36 -16.36 -7.10
C VAL A 32 3.44 -17.57 -6.91
N SER A 33 3.98 -18.67 -6.38
CA SER A 33 3.22 -19.88 -6.05
C SER A 33 2.31 -19.68 -4.82
N ALA A 34 1.30 -20.55 -4.68
CA ALA A 34 0.51 -20.60 -3.45
C ALA A 34 1.34 -21.19 -2.30
N PRO A 35 1.15 -20.73 -1.05
CA PRO A 35 0.14 -19.76 -0.60
C PRO A 35 0.59 -18.29 -0.64
N TYR A 36 1.87 -18.01 -0.92
CA TYR A 36 2.46 -16.67 -0.86
C TYR A 36 1.76 -15.65 -1.77
N LYS A 37 1.25 -16.10 -2.93
CA LYS A 37 0.44 -15.26 -3.83
C LYS A 37 -0.72 -14.58 -3.14
N TYR A 38 -1.38 -15.23 -2.17
CA TYR A 38 -2.55 -14.68 -1.50
C TYR A 38 -2.19 -13.55 -0.54
N ALA A 39 -1.06 -13.68 0.17
CA ALA A 39 -0.55 -12.62 1.02
C ALA A 39 -0.15 -11.39 0.22
N LEU A 40 0.55 -11.59 -0.91
CA LEU A 40 0.94 -10.50 -1.80
C LEU A 40 -0.27 -9.85 -2.49
N ALA A 41 -1.24 -10.64 -2.93
CA ALA A 41 -2.48 -10.13 -3.51
C ALA A 41 -3.26 -9.26 -2.52
N PHE A 42 -3.31 -9.67 -1.24
CA PHE A 42 -3.91 -8.84 -0.19
C PHE A 42 -3.25 -7.46 -0.12
N TYR A 43 -1.92 -7.38 -0.07
CA TYR A 43 -1.22 -6.09 -0.03
C TYR A 43 -1.34 -5.29 -1.33
N PHE A 44 -1.44 -5.97 -2.48
CA PHE A 44 -1.71 -5.32 -3.76
C PHE A 44 -3.06 -4.57 -3.72
N TYR A 45 -4.13 -5.24 -3.30
CA TYR A 45 -5.45 -4.61 -3.23
C TYR A 45 -5.62 -3.66 -2.05
N ALA A 46 -4.96 -3.91 -0.92
CA ALA A 46 -5.11 -3.08 0.28
C ALA A 46 -4.24 -1.81 0.26
N ILE A 47 -3.10 -1.82 -0.44
CA ILE A 47 -2.14 -0.70 -0.48
C ILE A 47 -2.01 -0.16 -1.89
N PHE A 48 -1.63 -1.02 -2.84
CA PHE A 48 -1.20 -0.55 -4.16
C PHE A 48 -2.35 0.05 -4.96
N VAL A 49 -3.49 -0.65 -5.06
CA VAL A 49 -4.66 -0.16 -5.80
C VAL A 49 -5.15 1.21 -5.28
N PRO A 50 -5.36 1.41 -3.96
CA PRO A 50 -5.71 2.73 -3.42
C PRO A 50 -4.68 3.83 -3.67
N VAL A 51 -3.39 3.51 -3.69
CA VAL A 51 -2.34 4.50 -3.99
C VAL A 51 -2.34 4.84 -5.48
N HIS A 52 -2.52 3.83 -6.35
CA HIS A 52 -2.54 4.01 -7.79
C HIS A 52 -3.75 4.81 -8.26
N SER A 53 -4.89 4.74 -7.57
CA SER A 53 -6.08 5.52 -7.93
C SER A 53 -5.85 7.03 -7.89
N PHE A 54 -4.89 7.54 -7.12
CA PHE A 54 -4.51 8.95 -7.15
C PHE A 54 -3.85 9.34 -8.49
N VAL A 55 -3.04 8.43 -9.05
CA VAL A 55 -2.44 8.61 -10.37
C VAL A 55 -3.52 8.57 -11.44
N ASP A 56 -4.43 7.60 -11.35
CA ASP A 56 -5.54 7.48 -12.31
C ASP A 56 -6.44 8.73 -12.32
N VAL A 57 -6.74 9.28 -11.14
CA VAL A 57 -7.53 10.53 -11.03
C VAL A 57 -6.76 11.71 -11.59
N TRP A 58 -5.44 11.81 -11.33
CA TRP A 58 -4.62 12.87 -11.89
C TRP A 58 -4.60 12.82 -13.42
N ASP A 59 -4.34 11.66 -14.00
CA ASP A 59 -4.29 11.46 -15.44
C ASP A 59 -5.65 11.79 -16.07
N TRP A 60 -6.75 11.34 -15.45
CA TRP A 60 -8.10 11.70 -15.86
C TRP A 60 -8.32 13.22 -15.84
N MET A 61 -7.91 13.92 -14.77
CA MET A 61 -8.07 15.37 -14.68
C MET A 61 -7.28 16.14 -15.74
N MET A 62 -6.10 15.64 -16.11
CA MET A 62 -5.28 16.25 -17.15
C MET A 62 -5.84 15.99 -18.56
N ASP A 63 -6.60 14.91 -18.75
CA ASP A 63 -7.16 14.50 -20.05
C ASP A 63 -8.50 15.16 -20.41
N ILE A 64 -9.28 15.65 -19.43
CA ILE A 64 -10.62 16.23 -19.69
C ILE A 64 -10.58 17.54 -20.51
N HIS A 65 -9.44 18.23 -20.56
CA HIS A 65 -9.27 19.50 -21.29
C HIS A 65 -10.43 20.50 -21.09
N ILE A 66 -10.79 20.75 -19.82
CA ILE A 66 -11.96 21.56 -19.40
C ILE A 66 -11.97 22.95 -20.09
N THR A 67 -10.79 23.51 -20.35
CA THR A 67 -10.61 24.81 -21.00
C THR A 67 -9.59 24.70 -22.14
N PRO A 68 -9.58 25.63 -23.11
CA PRO A 68 -8.56 25.67 -24.16
C PRO A 68 -7.18 26.13 -23.65
N PHE A 69 -7.05 26.50 -22.36
CA PHE A 69 -5.81 27.01 -21.77
C PHE A 69 -5.12 25.91 -20.95
N PRO A 70 -3.96 25.38 -21.38
CA PRO A 70 -3.29 24.28 -20.68
C PRO A 70 -2.94 24.60 -19.22
N ASN A 71 -2.51 25.83 -18.94
CA ASN A 71 -2.16 26.27 -17.59
C ASN A 71 -3.38 26.29 -16.65
N LEU A 72 -4.55 26.65 -17.18
CA LEU A 72 -5.78 26.68 -16.40
C LEU A 72 -6.29 25.26 -16.13
N ASN A 73 -6.15 24.34 -17.10
CA ASN A 73 -6.44 22.92 -16.88
C ASN A 73 -5.52 22.32 -15.81
N GLY A 74 -4.22 22.62 -15.84
CA GLY A 74 -3.28 22.18 -14.80
C GLY A 74 -3.65 22.70 -13.41
N LEU A 75 -4.06 23.97 -13.29
CA LEU A 75 -4.53 24.53 -12.01
C LEU A 75 -5.81 23.84 -11.51
N ILE A 76 -6.79 23.62 -12.40
CA ILE A 76 -8.03 22.92 -12.05
C ILE A 76 -7.72 21.47 -11.63
N GLY A 77 -6.82 20.79 -12.35
CA GLY A 77 -6.33 19.46 -12.01
C GLY A 77 -5.72 19.38 -10.63
N LEU A 78 -4.85 20.34 -10.28
CA LEU A 78 -4.27 20.43 -8.93
C LEU A 78 -5.34 20.64 -7.85
N ILE A 79 -6.31 21.52 -8.09
CA ILE A 79 -7.41 21.76 -7.14
C ILE A 79 -8.25 20.49 -6.97
N GLY A 80 -8.60 19.81 -8.06
CA GLY A 80 -9.40 18.59 -7.98
C GLY A 80 -8.64 17.43 -7.33
N MET A 81 -7.34 17.29 -7.56
CA MET A 81 -6.50 16.33 -6.83
C MET A 81 -6.42 16.64 -5.34
N ALA A 82 -6.28 17.92 -4.97
CA ALA A 82 -6.29 18.32 -3.57
C ALA A 82 -7.64 18.00 -2.90
N LEU A 83 -8.75 18.26 -3.59
CA LEU A 83 -10.09 17.92 -3.11
C LEU A 83 -10.31 16.41 -3.00
N TYR A 84 -9.93 15.64 -4.03
CA TYR A 84 -10.02 14.17 -4.03
C TYR A 84 -9.20 13.59 -2.87
N SER A 85 -7.98 14.08 -2.67
CA SER A 85 -7.10 13.64 -1.59
C SER A 85 -7.68 13.99 -0.23
N PHE A 86 -8.21 15.22 -0.09
CA PHE A 86 -8.83 15.64 1.16
C PHE A 86 -10.05 14.79 1.52
N LEU A 87 -10.97 14.60 0.57
CA LEU A 87 -12.17 13.78 0.78
C LEU A 87 -11.80 12.33 1.07
N THR A 88 -10.86 11.75 0.33
CA THR A 88 -10.47 10.35 0.50
C THR A 88 -9.80 10.13 1.86
N LEU A 89 -8.78 10.93 2.19
CA LEU A 89 -7.95 10.72 3.38
C LEU A 89 -8.63 11.16 4.68
N PHE A 90 -9.41 12.24 4.66
CA PHE A 90 -9.98 12.82 5.89
C PHE A 90 -11.47 12.55 6.07
N VAL A 91 -12.19 12.13 5.03
CA VAL A 91 -13.63 11.86 5.12
C VAL A 91 -13.92 10.39 4.88
N ILE A 92 -13.63 9.86 3.68
CA ILE A 92 -14.02 8.51 3.28
C ILE A 92 -13.31 7.45 4.11
N ILE A 93 -11.98 7.50 4.20
CA ILE A 93 -11.20 6.49 4.94
C ILE A 93 -11.58 6.49 6.43
N PRO A 94 -11.59 7.63 7.16
CA PRO A 94 -11.91 7.64 8.58
C PRO A 94 -13.35 7.20 8.88
N LEU A 95 -14.33 7.60 8.06
CA LEU A 95 -15.72 7.17 8.25
C LEU A 95 -15.88 5.67 7.99
N SER A 96 -15.25 5.17 6.91
CA SER A 96 -15.30 3.76 6.54
C SER A 96 -14.63 2.88 7.61
N LEU A 97 -13.43 3.25 8.05
CA LEU A 97 -12.71 2.56 9.13
C LEU A 97 -13.47 2.66 10.45
N GLY A 98 -13.98 3.84 10.81
CA GLY A 98 -14.77 4.04 12.02
C GLY A 98 -16.04 3.18 12.05
N TYR A 99 -16.72 3.07 10.91
CA TYR A 99 -17.88 2.18 10.77
C TYR A 99 -17.49 0.71 10.93
N ILE A 100 -16.42 0.26 10.27
CA ILE A 100 -15.92 -1.12 10.37
C ILE A 100 -15.53 -1.46 11.81
N LEU A 101 -14.75 -0.60 12.46
CA LEU A 101 -14.31 -0.75 13.86
C LEU A 101 -15.52 -0.90 14.79
N LYS A 102 -16.52 -0.01 14.65
CA LYS A 102 -17.73 -0.05 15.49
C LYS A 102 -18.58 -1.29 15.24
N LYS A 103 -18.80 -1.65 13.97
CA LYS A 103 -19.68 -2.76 13.58
C LYS A 103 -19.08 -4.11 13.97
N LEU A 104 -17.79 -4.28 13.78
CA LEU A 104 -17.08 -5.52 14.09
C LEU A 104 -16.54 -5.57 15.53
N LYS A 105 -16.79 -4.51 16.32
CA LYS A 105 -16.26 -4.35 17.69
C LYS A 105 -14.74 -4.55 17.74
N LEU A 106 -14.05 -4.05 16.71
CA LEU A 106 -12.60 -4.15 16.58
C LEU A 106 -11.93 -2.92 17.17
N THR A 107 -10.72 -3.10 17.68
CA THR A 107 -9.82 -2.01 18.02
C THR A 107 -8.85 -1.72 16.88
N TRP A 108 -8.18 -0.57 16.92
CA TRP A 108 -7.08 -0.25 16.00
C TRP A 108 -5.98 -1.31 16.00
N GLY A 109 -5.69 -1.91 17.17
CA GLY A 109 -4.75 -3.03 17.28
C GLY A 109 -5.22 -4.27 16.51
N ASN A 110 -6.52 -4.56 16.52
CA ASN A 110 -7.06 -5.67 15.73
C ASN A 110 -6.96 -5.40 14.23
N LEU A 111 -7.22 -4.17 13.77
CA LEU A 111 -7.04 -3.82 12.36
C LEU A 111 -5.58 -3.99 11.93
N PHE A 112 -4.64 -3.53 12.75
CA PHE A 112 -3.22 -3.68 12.46
C PHE A 112 -2.81 -5.16 12.44
N ALA A 113 -3.31 -5.97 13.38
CA ALA A 113 -3.08 -7.40 13.37
C ALA A 113 -3.68 -8.08 12.13
N LEU A 114 -4.89 -7.71 11.71
CA LEU A 114 -5.52 -8.22 10.49
C LEU A 114 -4.75 -7.83 9.23
N PHE A 115 -4.19 -6.62 9.20
CA PHE A 115 -3.36 -6.16 8.09
C PHE A 115 -2.01 -6.90 8.02
N LEU A 116 -1.39 -7.22 9.16
CA LEU A 116 -0.13 -7.97 9.21
C LEU A 116 -0.31 -9.49 9.09
N ALA A 117 -1.50 -10.01 9.38
CA ALA A 117 -1.75 -11.46 9.44
C ALA A 117 -1.37 -12.20 8.15
N PRO A 118 -1.68 -11.73 6.92
CA PRO A 118 -1.31 -12.45 5.70
C PRO A 118 0.21 -12.60 5.54
N GLY A 119 0.98 -11.54 5.79
CA GLY A 119 2.45 -11.59 5.77
C GLY A 119 3.02 -12.51 6.85
N PHE A 120 2.47 -12.43 8.08
CA PHE A 120 2.89 -13.31 9.16
C PHE A 120 2.62 -14.78 8.86
N LEU A 121 1.43 -15.13 8.36
CA LEU A 121 1.08 -16.50 7.99
C LEU A 121 1.95 -17.03 6.85
N ALA A 122 2.31 -16.19 5.88
CA ALA A 122 3.25 -16.55 4.81
C ALA A 122 4.64 -16.89 5.37
N ILE A 123 5.15 -16.12 6.34
CA ILE A 123 6.43 -16.39 7.00
C ILE A 123 6.36 -17.69 7.79
N VAL A 124 5.30 -17.88 8.59
CA VAL A 124 5.09 -19.12 9.35
C VAL A 124 5.06 -20.33 8.42
N TRP A 125 4.33 -20.23 7.30
CA TRP A 125 4.28 -21.29 6.30
C TRP A 125 5.65 -21.61 5.73
N TYR A 126 6.45 -20.59 5.36
CA TYR A 126 7.81 -20.78 4.85
C TYR A 126 8.69 -21.52 5.86
N ILE A 127 8.64 -21.13 7.14
CA ILE A 127 9.42 -21.78 8.20
C ILE A 127 8.99 -23.24 8.35
N VAL A 128 7.69 -23.51 8.47
CA VAL A 128 7.17 -24.87 8.62
C VAL A 128 7.52 -25.74 7.42
N ALA A 129 7.30 -25.24 6.20
CA ALA A 129 7.62 -25.97 4.98
C ALA A 129 9.12 -26.28 4.87
N SER A 130 9.99 -25.35 5.26
CA SER A 130 11.45 -25.54 5.25
C SER A 130 11.88 -26.60 6.28
N VAL A 131 11.32 -26.55 7.49
CA VAL A 131 11.62 -27.53 8.55
C VAL A 131 11.14 -28.92 8.15
N LEU A 132 9.91 -29.06 7.63
CA LEU A 132 9.39 -30.34 7.15
C LEU A 132 10.20 -30.86 5.97
N GLY A 133 10.54 -29.98 5.01
CA GLY A 133 11.39 -30.33 3.88
C GLY A 133 12.76 -30.84 4.31
N TRP A 134 13.37 -30.24 5.33
CA TRP A 134 14.62 -30.72 5.92
C TRP A 134 14.46 -32.06 6.66
N LEU A 135 13.42 -32.22 7.48
CA LEU A 135 13.16 -33.44 8.25
C LEU A 135 12.89 -34.67 7.38
N PHE A 136 12.23 -34.46 6.24
CA PHE A 136 11.84 -35.52 5.31
C PHE A 136 12.64 -35.50 4.02
N ALA A 137 13.75 -34.77 3.96
CA ALA A 137 14.71 -34.87 2.87
C ALA A 137 15.34 -36.27 2.90
N THR A 138 14.74 -37.20 2.14
CA THR A 138 15.36 -38.50 1.86
C THR A 138 16.62 -38.26 1.05
N SER A 139 17.74 -38.82 1.54
CA SER A 139 19.02 -38.88 0.81
C SER A 139 18.89 -39.67 -0.48
#